data_AF-A0A2A5T0G7-F1
#
_entry.id   AF-A0A2A5T0G7-F1
#
_cell.length_a   1.000
_cell.length_b   1.000
_cell.length_c   1.000
_cell.angle_alpha   90.00
_cell.angle_beta   90.00
_cell.angle_gamma   90.00
#
_symmetry.space_group_name_H-M   'P 1'
#
loop_
_entity.id
_entity.type
_entity.pdbx_description
1 polymer ?
#
loop_
_entity_poly.entity_id
_entity_poly.type
_entity_poly.pdbx_seq_one_letter_code
_entity_poly.pdbx_strand_id
1 'polypeptide(L)' 'MGWFYGFKLYLIINNQSGIISVKTTTANVNDRKPVSEMVDEL' A
#
# COMPACT_ATOMS: atom_id res chain seq x y z
N MET A 1 15.82 22.28 -5.94
CA MET A 1 15.92 20.92 -5.36
C MET A 1 14.64 20.64 -4.61
N GLY A 2 13.68 20.00 -5.28
CA GLY A 2 12.30 19.85 -4.80
C GLY A 2 12.14 18.71 -3.80
N TRP A 3 11.58 19.02 -2.64
CA TRP A 3 11.37 18.16 -1.48
C TRP A 3 10.09 17.34 -1.63
N PHE A 4 10.10 16.24 -2.38
CA PHE A 4 9.00 15.27 -2.32
C PHE A 4 9.52 13.83 -2.45
N TYR A 5 10.00 13.26 -1.35
CA TYR A 5 10.06 11.80 -1.18
C TYR A 5 8.73 11.34 -0.62
N GLY A 6 7.71 11.25 -1.47
CA GLY A 6 6.42 10.67 -1.10
C GLY A 6 6.45 9.15 -1.24
N PHE A 7 5.65 8.47 -0.43
CA PHE A 7 5.31 7.05 -0.60
C PHE A 7 3.79 6.88 -0.48
N LYS A 8 3.28 5.82 -1.08
CA LYS A 8 1.90 5.37 -0.90
C LYS A 8 1.91 4.19 0.05
N LEU A 9 0.96 4.17 0.97
CA LEU A 9 0.77 3.10 1.94
C LEU A 9 -0.60 2.46 1.69
N TYR A 10 -0.60 1.15 1.46
CA TYR A 10 -1.78 0.33 1.35
C TYR A 10 -1.87 -0.57 2.58
N LEU A 11 -3.05 -0.62 3.19
CA LEU A 11 -3.31 -1.34 4.42
C LEU A 11 -4.62 -2.12 4.29
N ILE A 12 -4.59 -3.42 4.59
CA ILE A 12 -5.78 -4.25 4.76
C ILE A 12 -5.92 -4.49 6.26
N ILE A 13 -7.04 -4.03 6.83
CA ILE A 13 -7.38 -4.21 8.24
C ILE A 13 -8.67 -5.00 8.39
N ASN A 14 -8.76 -5.80 9.45
CA ASN A 14 -10.01 -6.42 9.86
C ASN A 14 -10.87 -5.47 10.71
N ASN A 15 -12.10 -5.88 10.99
CA ASN A 15 -13.05 -5.13 11.82
C ASN A 15 -12.67 -5.06 13.31
N GLN A 16 -11.67 -5.83 13.76
CA GLN A 16 -11.11 -5.83 15.12
C GLN A 16 -9.81 -5.02 15.20
N SER A 17 -9.52 -4.16 14.21
CA SER A 17 -8.30 -3.35 14.13
C SER A 17 -6.99 -4.16 13.97
N GLY A 18 -7.08 -5.43 13.60
CA GLY A 18 -5.93 -6.25 13.22
C GLY A 18 -5.46 -5.93 11.80
N ILE A 19 -4.14 -5.83 11.63
CA ILE A 19 -3.50 -5.60 10.33
C ILE A 19 -3.31 -6.96 9.64
N ILE A 20 -3.92 -7.13 8.47
CA ILE A 20 -3.87 -8.35 7.65
C ILE A 20 -2.71 -8.26 6.64
N SER A 21 -2.53 -7.11 5.98
CA SER A 21 -1.48 -6.92 4.97
C SER A 21 -1.07 -5.45 4.85
N VAL A 22 0.22 -5.20 4.57
CA VAL A 22 0.84 -3.88 4.43
C VAL A 22 1.68 -3.85 3.17
N LYS A 23 1.47 -2.85 2.31
CA LYS A 23 2.29 -2.63 1.12
C LYS A 23 2.65 -1.16 1.00
N THR A 24 3.92 -0.89 0.70
CA THR A 24 4.42 0.47 0.49
C THR A 24 4.99 0.59 -0.91
N THR A 25 4.63 1.66 -1.63
CA THR A 25 5.16 1.94 -2.96
C THR A 25 5.67 3.38 -3.03
N THR A 26 6.62 3.64 -3.92
CA THR A 26 7.12 5.00 -4.13
C THR A 26 6.01 5.88 -4.70
N ALA A 27 5.90 7.15 -4.29
CA ALA A 27 4.78 8.01 -4.71
C ALA A 27 4.64 8.15 -6.24
N ASN A 28 5.75 8.06 -6.98
CA ASN A 28 5.75 8.18 -8.44
C ASN A 28 5.34 6.88 -9.17
N VAL A 29 5.15 5.77 -8.47
CA VAL A 29 4.72 4.51 -9.08
C VAL A 29 3.21 4.54 -9.29
N ASN A 30 2.76 4.21 -10.49
CA ASN A 30 1.35 4.11 -10.82
C ASN A 30 0.81 2.72 -10.46
N ASP A 31 0.34 2.54 -9.23
CA ASP A 31 -0.25 1.29 -8.77
C ASP A 31 -1.68 1.14 -9.29
N ARG A 32 -1.89 0.30 -10.30
CA ARG A 32 -3.21 0.13 -10.93
C ARG A 32 -4.11 -0.87 -10.20
N LYS A 33 -3.54 -1.85 -9.49
CA LYS A 33 -4.29 -2.89 -8.76
C LYS A 33 -3.62 -3.32 -7.43
N PRO A 34 -3.26 -2.37 -6.54
CA PRO A 34 -2.51 -2.68 -5.32
C PRO A 34 -3.26 -3.66 -4.39
N VAL A 35 -4.60 -3.59 -4.33
CA VAL A 35 -5.40 -4.48 -3.46
C VAL A 35 -5.43 -5.92 -3.97
N SER A 36 -5.51 -6.15 -5.29
CA SER A 36 -5.49 -7.51 -5.84
C SER A 36 -4.15 -8.17 -5.53
N GLU A 37 -3.05 -7.46 -5.78
CA GLU A 37 -1.70 -7.96 -5.48
C GLU A 37 -1.53 -8.28 -4.00
N MET A 38 -2.03 -7.43 -3.09
CA MET A 38 -1.95 -7.68 -1.66
C MET A 38 -2.79 -8.88 -1.18
N VAL A 39 -3.84 -9.24 -1.92
CA VAL A 39 -4.68 -10.42 -1.63
C VAL A 39 -4.07 -11.67 -2.24
N ASP A 40 -3.46 -11.58 -3.42
CA ASP A 40 -2.74 -12.69 -4.05
C ASP A 40 -1.49 -13.09 -3.25
N GLU A 41 -0.93 -12.16 -2.47
CA GLU A 41 0.22 -12.36 -1.57
C GLU A 41 -0.16 -12.80 -0.14
N LEU A 42 -1.46 -12.94 0.19
CA LEU A 42 -1.96 -13.33 1.52
C LEU A 42 -2.08 -14.85 1.67
#